data_AF-A0A090TWA7-F1
#
_entry.id   AF-A0A090TWA7-F1
#
_cell.length_a   1.000
_cell.length_b   1.000
_cell.length_c   1.000
_cell.angle_alpha   90.00
_cell.angle_beta   90.00
_cell.angle_gamma   90.00
#
_symmetry.space_group_name_H-M   'P 1'
#
loop_
_entity.id
_entity.type
_entity.pdbx_description
1 polymer ?
#
loop_
_entity_poly.entity_id
_entity_poly.type
_entity_poly.pdbx_seq_one_letter_code
_entity_poly.pdbx_strand_id
1 'polypeptide(L)'
;MLYKNPNASIAERVNDLLSQMNLSEKLAQLGAQWLILDENGDHRDRDLEMGSHETKKPIQERLKHGVGQITRPLGTRSVSPEEGVKALNSLQHYLVNHTRLGIPALSHEECLVG
;
A
#
# COMPACT_ATOMS: atom_id res chain seq x y z
N MET A 1 6.10 -20.57 -6.12
CA MET A 1 4.80 -20.13 -5.56
C MET A 1 3.85 -19.92 -6.72
N LEU A 2 2.69 -20.59 -6.71
CA LEU A 2 1.75 -20.55 -7.84
C LEU A 2 1.21 -19.13 -8.06
N TYR A 3 0.98 -18.35 -7.00
CA TYR A 3 0.48 -16.98 -7.11
C TYR A 3 1.40 -16.01 -7.86
N LYS A 4 2.71 -16.32 -7.91
CA LYS A 4 3.71 -15.55 -8.68
C LYS A 4 3.86 -16.02 -10.13
N ASN A 5 3.25 -17.14 -10.52
CA ASN A 5 3.32 -17.65 -11.89
C ASN A 5 2.35 -16.85 -12.79
N PRO A 6 2.82 -16.07 -13.76
CA PRO A 6 1.95 -15.30 -14.65
C PRO A 6 1.14 -16.18 -15.62
N ASN A 7 1.54 -17.44 -15.82
CA ASN A 7 0.85 -18.37 -16.72
C ASN A 7 -0.27 -19.17 -16.03
N ALA A 8 -0.42 -19.08 -14.71
CA ALA A 8 -1.52 -19.70 -13.97
C ALA A 8 -2.78 -18.82 -14.02
N SER A 9 -3.97 -19.43 -13.90
CA SER A 9 -5.21 -18.66 -13.89
C SER A 9 -5.28 -17.71 -12.69
N ILE A 10 -6.04 -16.62 -12.82
CA ILE A 10 -6.22 -15.66 -11.72
C ILE A 10 -6.81 -16.37 -10.49
N ALA A 11 -7.79 -17.24 -10.66
CA ALA A 11 -8.43 -17.97 -9.57
C ALA A 11 -7.44 -18.86 -8.79
N GLU A 12 -6.59 -19.61 -9.51
CA GLU A 12 -5.54 -20.42 -8.89
C GLU A 12 -4.52 -19.57 -8.12
N ARG A 13 -4.10 -18.44 -8.71
CA ARG A 13 -3.16 -17.52 -8.08
C ARG A 13 -3.73 -16.90 -6.81
N VAL A 14 -5.00 -16.50 -6.84
CA VAL A 14 -5.71 -15.93 -5.68
C VAL A 14 -5.87 -16.98 -4.58
N ASN A 15 -6.29 -18.20 -4.93
CA ASN A 15 -6.44 -19.27 -3.96
C ASN A 15 -5.11 -19.66 -3.29
N ASP A 16 -4.03 -19.80 -4.08
CA ASP A 16 -2.68 -20.05 -3.56
C ASP A 16 -2.24 -18.94 -2.61
N LEU A 17 -2.39 -17.66 -3.01
CA LEU A 17 -2.03 -16.53 -2.17
C LEU A 17 -2.81 -16.49 -0.85
N LEU A 18 -4.15 -16.61 -0.92
CA LEU A 18 -5.02 -16.56 0.27
C LEU A 18 -4.76 -17.72 1.24
N SER A 19 -4.38 -18.89 0.73
CA SER A 19 -4.00 -20.04 1.56
C SER A 19 -2.68 -19.82 2.32
N GLN A 20 -1.80 -18.99 1.79
CA GLN A 20 -0.51 -18.66 2.41
C GLN A 20 -0.60 -17.48 3.39
N MET A 21 -1.69 -16.72 3.40
CA MET A 21 -1.87 -15.56 4.27
C MET A 21 -2.31 -15.94 5.70
N ASN A 22 -1.69 -15.32 6.70
CA ASN A 22 -2.20 -15.32 8.07
C ASN A 22 -3.34 -14.30 8.24
N LEU A 23 -4.03 -14.33 9.38
CA LEU A 23 -5.17 -13.44 9.65
C LEU A 23 -4.77 -11.96 9.59
N SER A 24 -3.62 -11.59 10.16
CA SER A 24 -3.16 -10.19 10.19
C SER A 24 -2.90 -9.63 8.79
N GLU A 25 -2.34 -10.44 7.87
CA GLU A 25 -2.17 -10.06 6.47
C GLU A 25 -3.51 -9.94 5.75
N LYS A 26 -4.47 -10.83 6.03
CA LYS A 26 -5.82 -10.73 5.45
C LYS A 26 -6.49 -9.44 5.88
N LEU A 27 -6.41 -9.09 7.16
CA LEU A 27 -6.93 -7.83 7.70
C LEU A 27 -6.24 -6.62 7.07
N ALA A 28 -4.91 -6.67 6.87
CA ALA A 28 -4.16 -5.59 6.24
C ALA A 28 -4.62 -5.31 4.80
N GLN A 29 -4.99 -6.35 4.04
CA GLN A 29 -5.49 -6.22 2.67
C GLN A 29 -6.89 -5.59 2.56
N LEU A 30 -7.66 -5.56 3.65
CA LEU A 30 -8.97 -4.90 3.68
C LEU A 30 -8.88 -3.40 4.01
N GLY A 31 -7.70 -2.93 4.43
CA GLY A 31 -7.48 -1.55 4.83
C GLY A 31 -6.88 -0.68 3.72
N ALA A 32 -7.10 0.62 3.85
CA ALA A 32 -6.41 1.66 3.09
C ALA A 32 -5.57 2.54 4.02
N GLN A 33 -4.43 3.01 3.54
CA GLN A 33 -3.63 4.03 4.21
C GLN A 33 -3.69 5.32 3.41
N TRP A 34 -3.78 6.46 4.10
CA TRP A 34 -3.72 7.78 3.47
C TRP A 34 -2.49 8.52 4.01
N LEU A 35 -1.42 8.51 3.21
CA LEU A 35 -0.09 9.00 3.59
C LEU A 35 0.36 10.10 2.63
N ILE A 36 1.21 10.98 3.14
CA ILE A 36 2.06 11.84 2.32
C ILE A 36 3.32 11.03 1.99
N LEU A 37 3.48 10.63 0.74
CA LEU A 37 4.61 9.83 0.30
C LEU A 37 5.88 10.68 0.08
N ASP A 38 7.01 9.99 0.20
CA ASP A 38 8.36 10.54 0.07
C ASP A 38 9.23 9.53 -0.69
N GLU A 39 10.10 10.00 -1.58
CA GLU A 39 10.96 9.14 -2.41
C GLU A 39 12.00 8.36 -1.60
N ASN A 40 12.41 8.88 -0.45
CA ASN A 40 13.37 8.22 0.45
C ASN A 40 12.70 7.20 1.38
N GLY A 41 11.36 7.04 1.29
CA GLY A 41 10.60 6.13 2.15
C GLY A 41 10.16 6.76 3.49
N ASP A 42 10.51 8.02 3.73
CA ASP A 42 10.14 8.80 4.92
C ASP A 42 8.69 9.32 4.83
N HIS A 43 7.77 8.39 4.62
CA HIS A 43 6.35 8.69 4.51
C HIS A 43 5.80 9.30 5.81
N ARG A 44 4.79 10.15 5.68
CA ARG A 44 4.13 10.81 6.81
C ARG A 44 2.64 10.53 6.78
N ASP A 45 2.01 10.50 7.94
CA ASP A 45 0.56 10.49 8.01
C ASP A 45 0.00 11.77 7.39
N ARG A 46 -1.11 11.66 6.66
CA ARG A 46 -1.94 12.83 6.36
C ARG A 46 -2.66 13.22 7.64
N ASP A 47 -2.51 14.48 8.06
CA ASP A 47 -3.33 15.05 9.12
C ASP A 47 -4.78 15.16 8.64
N LEU A 48 -5.68 14.51 9.38
CA LEU A 48 -7.11 14.66 9.22
C LEU A 48 -7.58 15.55 10.37
N GLU A 49 -8.01 16.78 10.08
CA GLU A 49 -8.60 17.69 11.08
C GLU A 49 -9.80 17.06 11.82
N MET A 50 -10.41 16.02 11.25
CA MET A 50 -11.59 15.32 11.76
C MET A 50 -11.32 13.88 12.24
N GLY A 51 -10.05 13.47 12.34
CA GLY A 51 -9.66 12.14 12.81
C GLY A 51 -9.43 12.12 14.33
N SER A 52 -9.68 10.98 14.98
CA SER A 52 -9.27 10.81 16.38
C SER A 52 -7.76 11.07 16.51
N HIS A 53 -7.39 11.99 17.40
CA HIS A 53 -5.99 12.30 17.77
C HIS A 53 -5.33 11.17 18.58
N GLU A 54 -5.71 9.92 18.34
CA GLU A 54 -4.99 8.80 18.91
C GLU A 54 -3.62 8.70 18.26
N THR A 55 -2.60 8.50 19.09
CA THR A 55 -1.24 8.27 18.63
C THR A 55 -1.21 7.05 17.72
N LYS A 56 -1.13 7.28 16.41
CA LYS A 56 -1.00 6.20 15.43
C LYS A 56 0.33 5.49 15.68
N LYS A 57 0.30 4.16 15.49
CA LYS A 57 1.53 3.37 15.42
C LYS A 57 2.43 3.88 14.29
N PRO A 58 3.76 3.72 14.40
CA PRO A 58 4.68 4.02 13.31
C PRO A 58 4.22 3.38 11.99
N ILE A 59 4.42 4.09 10.88
CA ILE A 59 3.97 3.65 9.55
C ILE A 59 4.55 2.28 9.21
N GLN A 60 5.83 2.05 9.50
CA GLN A 60 6.49 0.76 9.27
C GLN A 60 5.81 -0.37 10.04
N GLU A 61 5.34 -0.12 11.28
CA GLU A 61 4.61 -1.12 12.06
C GLU A 61 3.22 -1.40 11.47
N ARG A 62 2.55 -0.37 10.93
CA ARG A 62 1.25 -0.53 10.23
C ARG A 62 1.40 -1.30 8.92
N LEU A 63 2.49 -1.10 8.20
CA LEU A 63 2.76 -1.73 6.90
C LEU A 63 3.46 -3.10 7.01
N LYS A 64 3.81 -3.57 8.22
CA LYS A 64 4.56 -4.83 8.41
C LYS A 64 3.91 -6.08 7.81
N HIS A 65 2.58 -6.05 7.65
CA HIS A 65 1.78 -7.12 7.04
C HIS A 65 1.26 -6.75 5.64
N GLY A 66 1.78 -5.66 5.06
CA GLY A 66 1.29 -5.06 3.83
C GLY A 66 0.13 -4.07 4.06
N VAL A 67 -0.50 -3.67 2.96
CA VAL A 67 -1.72 -2.85 2.92
C VAL A 67 -2.46 -3.16 1.62
N GLY A 68 -3.80 -3.15 1.65
CA GLY A 68 -4.60 -3.35 0.44
C GLY A 68 -4.52 -2.16 -0.52
N GLN A 69 -4.68 -0.94 0.01
CA GLN A 69 -4.73 0.27 -0.81
C GLN A 69 -3.88 1.41 -0.23
N ILE A 70 -3.32 2.23 -1.11
CA ILE A 70 -2.80 3.55 -0.79
C ILE A 70 -3.72 4.61 -1.41
N THR A 71 -4.30 5.46 -0.56
CA THR A 71 -5.25 6.49 -0.97
C THR A 71 -4.51 7.76 -1.39
N ARG A 72 -4.86 8.24 -2.57
CA ARG A 72 -4.41 9.48 -3.20
C ARG A 72 -2.89 9.70 -3.13
N PRO A 73 -2.05 8.72 -3.51
CA PRO A 73 -0.59 8.83 -3.37
C PRO A 73 0.01 10.03 -4.12
N LEU A 74 -0.63 10.49 -5.20
CA LEU A 74 -0.25 11.65 -6.02
C LEU A 74 -1.17 12.86 -5.76
N GLY A 75 -2.40 12.63 -5.31
CA GLY A 75 -3.39 13.67 -5.05
C GLY A 75 -3.41 14.24 -3.63
N THR A 76 -2.67 13.67 -2.67
CA THR A 76 -2.71 14.10 -1.26
C THR A 76 -2.15 15.50 -1.03
N ARG A 77 -1.13 15.88 -1.81
CA ARG A 77 -0.51 17.21 -1.83
C ARG A 77 -0.10 17.52 -3.26
N SER A 78 0.15 18.80 -3.58
CA SER A 78 0.82 19.15 -4.83
C SER A 78 2.21 18.51 -4.88
N VAL A 79 2.48 17.80 -5.98
CA VAL A 79 3.74 17.11 -6.28
C VAL A 79 3.90 17.06 -7.79
N SER A 80 5.14 17.11 -8.29
CA SER A 80 5.35 16.87 -9.72
C SER A 80 5.08 15.39 -10.05
N PRO A 81 4.69 15.06 -11.30
CA PRO A 81 4.49 13.66 -11.70
C PRO A 81 5.70 12.77 -11.43
N GLU A 82 6.91 13.27 -11.68
CA GLU A 82 8.15 12.51 -11.50
C GLU A 82 8.40 12.19 -10.01
N GLU A 83 8.36 13.20 -9.15
CA GLU A 83 8.56 13.02 -7.70
C GLU A 83 7.47 12.11 -7.10
N GLY A 84 6.22 12.28 -7.52
CA GLY A 84 5.11 11.47 -7.04
C GLY A 84 5.27 9.99 -7.40
N VAL A 85 5.69 9.68 -8.63
CA VAL A 85 5.97 8.30 -9.06
C VAL A 85 7.17 7.72 -8.31
N LYS A 86 8.25 8.49 -8.09
CA LYS A 86 9.39 8.04 -7.27
C LYS A 86 8.96 7.68 -5.84
N ALA A 87 8.15 8.53 -5.22
CA ALA A 87 7.60 8.30 -3.89
C ALA A 87 6.68 7.07 -3.82
N LEU A 88 5.77 6.88 -4.79
CA LEU A 88 4.93 5.69 -4.86
C LEU A 88 5.76 4.42 -5.10
N ASN A 89 6.76 4.49 -5.98
CA ASN A 89 7.67 3.36 -6.22
C ASN A 89 8.47 2.98 -4.97
N SER A 90 8.90 3.96 -4.17
CA SER A 90 9.58 3.72 -2.88
C SER A 90 8.69 2.90 -1.93
N LEU A 91 7.42 3.28 -1.79
CA LEU A 91 6.43 2.51 -1.01
C LEU A 91 6.22 1.10 -1.57
N GLN A 92 5.99 0.97 -2.88
CA GLN A 92 5.75 -0.32 -3.53
C GLN A 92 6.97 -1.25 -3.39
N HIS A 93 8.18 -0.69 -3.52
CA HIS A 93 9.43 -1.42 -3.32
C HIS A 93 9.54 -1.96 -1.89
N TYR A 94 9.17 -1.16 -0.88
CA TYR A 94 9.07 -1.64 0.50
C TYR A 94 8.06 -2.79 0.61
N LEU A 95 6.84 -2.63 0.10
CA LEU A 95 5.79 -3.65 0.21
C LEU A 95 6.19 -4.97 -0.46
N VAL A 96 6.80 -4.92 -1.64
CA VAL A 96 7.20 -6.11 -2.40
C VAL A 96 8.40 -6.82 -1.78
N ASN A 97 9.39 -6.09 -1.26
CA ASN A 97 10.67 -6.66 -0.82
C ASN A 97 10.78 -6.86 0.70
N HIS A 98 9.99 -6.16 1.51
CA HIS A 98 10.09 -6.15 2.97
C HIS A 98 8.83 -6.69 3.67
N THR A 99 7.85 -7.20 2.92
CA THR A 99 6.74 -7.98 3.47
C THR A 99 6.82 -9.43 3.02
N ARG A 100 6.34 -10.35 3.86
CA ARG A 100 6.52 -11.80 3.67
C ARG A 100 6.00 -12.34 2.34
N LEU A 101 4.88 -11.82 1.86
CA LEU A 101 4.24 -12.27 0.61
C LEU A 101 4.49 -11.33 -0.58
N GLY A 102 5.08 -10.15 -0.34
CA GLY A 102 5.40 -9.20 -1.38
C GLY A 102 4.20 -8.73 -2.21
N ILE A 103 3.05 -8.52 -1.56
CA ILE A 103 1.82 -8.07 -2.21
C ILE A 103 1.90 -6.54 -2.42
N PRO A 104 1.83 -6.03 -3.66
CA PRO A 104 1.80 -4.59 -3.91
C PRO A 104 0.46 -3.98 -3.45
N ALA A 105 0.47 -2.70 -3.09
CA ALA A 105 -0.75 -1.98 -2.76
C ALA A 105 -1.46 -1.50 -4.03
N LEU A 106 -2.79 -1.47 -4.03
CA LEU A 106 -3.56 -0.79 -5.05
C LEU A 106 -3.44 0.73 -4.87
N SER A 107 -3.01 1.41 -5.93
CA SER A 107 -2.97 2.88 -5.99
C SER A 107 -4.37 3.41 -6.30
N HIS A 108 -5.02 4.01 -5.31
CA HIS A 108 -6.36 4.56 -5.43
C HIS A 108 -6.28 6.08 -5.55
N GLU A 109 -6.72 6.64 -6.68
CA GLU A 109 -6.79 8.09 -6.92
C GLU A 109 -8.20 8.60 -7.20
N GLU A 110 -8.36 9.90 -7.07
CA GLU A 110 -9.55 10.63 -7.52
C GLU A 110 -9.34 11.08 -8.97
N CYS A 111 -10.16 10.59 -9.90
CA CYS A 111 -10.08 10.95 -11.33
C CYS A 111 -11.36 11.64 -11.82
N LEU A 112 -12.02 12.41 -10.94
CA LEU A 112 -13.33 13.01 -11.24
C LEU A 112 -13.27 13.96 -12.45
N VAL A 113 -12.19 14.74 -12.58
CA VAL A 113 -11.97 15.70 -13.68
C VAL A 113 -10.53 15.77 -14.20
N GLY A 114 -9.74 14.70 -14.01
CA GLY A 114 -8.39 14.58 -14.59
C GLY A 114 -7.27 15.08 -13.68
#